data_AF-A0A956P8F9-F1
#
_entry.id   AF-A0A956P8F9-F1
#
_cell.length_a   1.000
_cell.length_b   1.000
_cell.length_c   1.000
_cell.angle_alpha   90.00
_cell.angle_beta   90.00
_cell.angle_gamma   90.00
#
_symmetry.space_group_name_H-M   'P 1'
#
loop_
_entity.id
_entity.type
_entity.pdbx_description
1 polymer ?
#
loop_
_entity_poly.entity_id
_entity_poly.type
_entity_poly.pdbx_seq_one_letter_code
_entity_poly.pdbx_strand_id
1 'polypeptide(L)'
;MKGKKKWIATAALAALVVGPVVLAFAEDAIPTVEANAAAIKDVQSNANYVWTIVAAAMVFLMQAGFAMVEAGFTRAKNAVNIMMKNLMDFCVGALAFWAIGFGLMFGASKGWFGTTGFFFSDWGKEHDPWLYCFWMFQVVFAATAATIVSGAMAERTKFIGYIVYSAVISAFIYPIFGSWAWGSLYKGSGWLEGLGFIDFAGST
;
A
#
# COMPACT_ATOMS: atom_id res chain seq x y z
N MET A 1 1.32 -31.94 -64.98
CA MET A 1 0.53 -31.52 -63.79
C MET A 1 1.33 -31.28 -62.49
N LYS A 2 2.65 -31.56 -62.42
CA LYS A 2 3.46 -31.39 -61.19
C LYS A 2 4.02 -29.97 -60.95
N GLY A 3 4.15 -29.15 -61.99
CA GLY A 3 4.71 -27.78 -61.88
C GLY A 3 3.76 -26.74 -61.25
N LYS A 4 2.46 -26.78 -61.60
CA LYS A 4 1.46 -25.84 -61.05
C LYS A 4 1.24 -26.01 -59.54
N LYS A 5 1.28 -27.25 -59.04
CA LYS A 5 1.15 -27.54 -57.59
C LYS A 5 2.35 -27.02 -56.78
N LYS A 6 3.56 -27.07 -57.34
CA LYS A 6 4.75 -26.50 -56.69
C LYS A 6 4.63 -24.98 -56.56
N TRP A 7 4.27 -24.29 -57.64
CA TRP A 7 4.07 -22.83 -57.62
C TRP A 7 2.99 -22.37 -56.63
N ILE A 8 1.87 -23.09 -56.55
CA ILE A 8 0.80 -22.78 -55.58
C ILE A 8 1.30 -23.01 -54.15
N ALA A 9 2.06 -24.09 -53.90
CA ALA A 9 2.64 -24.35 -52.59
C ALA A 9 3.71 -23.31 -52.20
N THR A 10 4.54 -22.84 -53.14
CA THR A 10 5.55 -21.80 -52.87
C THR A 10 4.91 -20.43 -52.65
N ALA A 11 3.86 -20.09 -53.40
CA ALA A 11 3.10 -18.86 -53.21
C ALA A 11 2.33 -18.86 -51.88
N ALA A 12 1.74 -20.01 -51.49
CA ALA A 12 1.09 -20.16 -50.20
C ALA A 12 2.08 -20.04 -49.04
N LEU A 13 3.27 -20.65 -49.16
CA LEU A 13 4.33 -20.55 -48.15
C LEU A 13 4.88 -19.11 -48.04
N ALA A 14 5.05 -18.42 -49.17
CA ALA A 14 5.45 -17.02 -49.18
C ALA A 14 4.37 -16.12 -48.54
N ALA A 15 3.08 -16.36 -48.79
CA ALA A 15 2.00 -15.63 -48.14
C ALA A 15 1.93 -15.93 -46.62
N LEU A 16 2.23 -17.16 -46.20
CA LEU A 16 2.26 -17.57 -44.79
C LEU A 16 3.47 -17.01 -44.03
N VAL A 17 4.57 -16.71 -44.72
CA VAL A 17 5.79 -16.12 -44.12
C VAL A 17 5.78 -14.59 -44.19
N VAL A 18 5.25 -14.02 -45.27
CA VAL A 18 5.23 -12.56 -45.48
C VAL A 18 3.98 -11.91 -44.88
N GLY A 19 2.83 -12.59 -44.88
CA GLY A 19 1.57 -12.09 -44.30
C GLY A 19 1.67 -11.73 -42.80
N PRO A 20 2.26 -12.57 -41.93
CA PRO A 20 2.46 -12.24 -40.53
C PRO A 20 3.47 -11.12 -40.31
N VAL A 21 4.48 -11.01 -41.19
CA VAL A 21 5.51 -9.97 -41.12
C VAL A 21 4.93 -8.60 -41.47
N VAL A 22 4.05 -8.53 -42.49
CA VAL A 22 3.35 -7.28 -42.84
C VAL A 22 2.33 -6.87 -41.77
N LEU A 23 1.69 -7.83 -41.09
CA LEU A 23 0.83 -7.55 -39.92
C LEU A 23 1.63 -7.11 -38.68
N ALA A 24 2.86 -7.59 -38.51
CA ALA A 24 3.77 -7.15 -37.44
C ALA A 24 4.38 -5.76 -37.69
N PHE A 25 4.41 -5.33 -38.96
CA PHE A 25 4.74 -3.96 -39.40
C PHE A 25 3.48 -3.18 -39.81
N ALA A 26 2.33 -3.51 -39.24
CA ALA A 26 1.21 -2.57 -39.27
C ALA A 26 1.71 -1.30 -38.57
N GLU A 27 1.88 -0.24 -39.34
CA GLU A 27 2.23 1.10 -38.88
C GLU A 27 1.39 1.41 -37.65
N ASP A 28 2.03 1.49 -36.47
CA ASP A 28 1.37 2.00 -35.27
C ASP A 28 0.75 3.34 -35.68
N ALA A 29 -0.59 3.41 -35.64
CA ALA A 29 -1.32 4.59 -36.06
C ALA A 29 -0.66 5.82 -35.43
N ILE A 30 -0.32 6.82 -36.25
CA ILE A 30 0.42 8.03 -35.82
C ILE A 30 -0.17 8.47 -34.47
N PRO A 31 0.62 8.44 -33.38
CA PRO A 31 0.07 8.60 -32.06
C PRO A 31 -0.54 10.01 -31.97
N THR A 32 -1.85 10.06 -31.79
CA THR A 32 -2.57 11.32 -31.65
C THR A 32 -2.09 12.03 -30.39
N VAL A 33 -2.16 13.37 -30.36
CA VAL A 33 -1.78 14.15 -29.17
C VAL A 33 -2.57 13.69 -27.93
N GLU A 34 -3.82 13.28 -28.12
CA GLU A 34 -4.70 12.75 -27.07
C GLU A 34 -4.25 11.36 -26.58
N ALA A 35 -3.85 10.46 -27.50
CA ALA A 35 -3.32 9.14 -27.13
C ALA A 35 -2.00 9.26 -26.35
N ASN A 36 -1.11 10.18 -26.77
CA ASN A 36 0.13 10.46 -26.06
C ASN A 36 -0.14 11.06 -24.66
N ALA A 37 -1.11 11.97 -24.54
CA ALA A 37 -1.48 12.55 -23.25
C ALA A 37 -2.05 11.49 -22.28
N ALA A 38 -2.84 10.52 -22.78
CA ALA A 38 -3.33 9.40 -21.99
C ALA A 38 -2.18 8.48 -21.54
N ALA A 39 -1.31 8.09 -22.47
CA ALA A 39 -0.15 7.25 -22.16
C ALA A 39 0.78 7.89 -21.12
N ILE A 40 1.03 9.20 -21.20
CA ILE A 40 1.83 9.93 -20.19
C ILE A 40 1.19 9.87 -18.80
N LYS A 41 -0.14 10.04 -18.72
CA LYS A 41 -0.87 9.95 -17.43
C LYS A 41 -0.81 8.55 -16.84
N ASP A 42 -0.93 7.52 -17.67
CA ASP A 42 -0.86 6.13 -17.23
C ASP A 42 0.53 5.77 -16.72
N VAL A 43 1.58 6.19 -17.44
CA VAL A 43 2.98 6.01 -17.01
C VAL A 43 3.22 6.71 -15.68
N GLN A 44 2.75 7.95 -15.52
CA GLN A 44 2.91 8.69 -14.26
C GLN A 44 2.18 7.99 -13.10
N SER A 45 0.96 7.49 -13.32
CA SER A 45 0.19 6.79 -12.29
C SER A 45 0.89 5.50 -11.86
N ASN A 46 1.38 4.72 -12.81
CA ASN A 46 2.14 3.50 -12.54
C ASN A 46 3.45 3.80 -11.81
N ALA A 47 4.16 4.87 -12.20
CA ALA A 47 5.38 5.31 -11.50
C ALA A 47 5.09 5.70 -10.05
N ASN A 48 3.98 6.39 -9.79
CA ASN A 48 3.54 6.75 -8.44
C ASN A 48 3.25 5.49 -7.59
N TYR A 49 2.61 4.47 -8.17
CA TYR A 49 2.36 3.20 -7.47
C TYR A 49 3.65 2.49 -7.10
N VAL A 50 4.58 2.38 -8.06
CA VAL A 50 5.90 1.76 -7.83
C VAL A 50 6.64 2.50 -6.73
N TRP A 51 6.73 3.83 -6.80
CA TRP A 51 7.40 4.62 -5.78
C TRP A 51 6.79 4.42 -4.40
N THR A 52 5.46 4.46 -4.30
CA THR A 52 4.75 4.33 -3.03
C THR A 52 4.94 2.95 -2.40
N ILE A 53 4.93 1.88 -3.20
CA ILE A 53 5.17 0.51 -2.71
C ILE A 53 6.62 0.31 -2.30
N VAL A 54 7.58 0.84 -3.07
CA VAL A 54 9.00 0.80 -2.69
C VAL A 54 9.22 1.55 -1.38
N ALA A 55 8.62 2.74 -1.23
CA ALA A 55 8.67 3.49 0.02
C ALA A 55 8.02 2.72 1.18
N ALA A 56 6.86 2.09 0.96
CA ALA A 56 6.20 1.24 1.96
C ALA A 56 7.09 0.07 2.39
N ALA A 57 7.81 -0.58 1.45
CA ALA A 57 8.74 -1.65 1.75
C ALA A 57 9.93 -1.16 2.59
N MET A 58 10.46 0.04 2.30
CA MET A 58 11.51 0.66 3.12
C MET A 58 11.03 0.99 4.53
N VAL A 59 9.80 1.50 4.67
CA VAL A 59 9.20 1.75 5.99
C VAL A 59 8.91 0.44 6.73
N PHE A 60 8.48 -0.61 6.03
CA PHE A 60 8.32 -1.93 6.62
C PHE A 60 9.64 -2.47 7.22
N LEU A 61 10.78 -2.22 6.57
CA LEU A 61 12.10 -2.58 7.12
C LEU A 61 12.42 -1.87 8.45
N MET A 62 11.73 -0.77 8.79
CA MET A 62 11.85 -0.16 10.12
C MET A 62 11.40 -1.11 11.22
N GLN A 63 10.46 -2.02 10.96
CA GLN A 63 10.03 -3.03 11.95
C GLN A 63 11.19 -3.94 12.37
N ALA A 64 12.03 -4.34 11.42
CA ALA A 64 13.26 -5.07 11.73
C ALA A 64 14.26 -4.19 12.50
N GLY A 65 14.34 -2.89 12.16
CA GLY A 65 15.14 -1.91 12.89
C GLY A 65 14.73 -1.79 14.36
N PHE A 66 13.44 -1.57 14.65
CA PHE A 66 12.91 -1.50 16.01
C PHE A 66 13.15 -2.79 16.78
N ALA A 67 12.89 -3.94 16.17
CA ALA A 67 13.15 -5.24 16.78
C ALA A 67 14.62 -5.39 17.22
N MET A 68 15.58 -4.99 16.38
CA MET A 68 17.01 -5.04 16.72
C MET A 68 17.40 -4.04 17.81
N VAL A 69 16.89 -2.81 17.74
CA VAL A 69 17.15 -1.76 18.74
C VAL A 69 16.60 -2.17 20.11
N GLU A 70 15.34 -2.60 20.17
CA GLU A 70 14.71 -3.03 21.43
C GLU A 70 15.35 -4.30 22.00
N ALA A 71 15.72 -5.27 21.16
CA ALA A 71 16.46 -6.44 21.62
C ALA A 71 17.84 -6.06 22.17
N GLY A 72 18.52 -5.09 21.54
CA GLY A 72 19.83 -4.59 21.98
C GLY A 72 19.80 -3.83 23.31
N PHE A 73 18.74 -3.06 23.56
CA PHE A 73 18.56 -2.30 24.81
C PHE A 73 17.94 -3.11 25.96
N THR A 74 17.52 -4.36 25.71
CA THR A 74 16.95 -5.23 26.74
C THR A 74 17.92 -6.31 27.20
N ARG A 75 17.67 -6.86 28.39
CA ARG A 75 18.47 -7.99 28.89
C ARG A 75 18.31 -9.20 27.96
N ALA A 76 19.41 -9.89 27.68
CA ALA A 76 19.45 -11.04 26.77
C ALA A 76 18.36 -12.11 27.02
N LYS A 77 18.02 -12.36 28.28
CA LYS A 77 16.94 -13.30 28.65
C LYS A 77 15.55 -12.91 28.13
N ASN A 78 15.34 -11.64 27.80
CA ASN A 78 14.07 -11.07 27.33
C ASN A 78 14.06 -10.85 25.81
N ALA A 79 15.18 -11.01 25.11
CA ALA A 79 15.30 -10.69 23.68
C ALA A 79 14.26 -11.43 22.82
N VAL A 80 14.04 -12.72 23.08
CA VAL A 80 13.02 -13.52 22.35
C VAL A 80 11.61 -12.94 22.53
N ASN A 81 11.27 -12.52 23.76
CA ASN A 81 9.96 -11.94 24.04
C ASN A 81 9.76 -10.60 23.32
N ILE A 82 10.81 -9.79 23.18
CA ILE A 82 10.78 -8.51 22.46
C ILE A 82 10.61 -8.74 20.95
N MET A 83 11.38 -9.67 20.37
CA MET A 83 11.27 -10.03 18.96
C MET A 83 9.85 -10.52 18.61
N MET A 84 9.27 -11.36 19.48
CA MET A 84 7.89 -11.85 19.30
C MET A 84 6.86 -10.71 19.36
N LYS A 85 7.05 -9.71 20.22
CA LYS A 85 6.15 -8.55 20.30
C LYS A 85 6.18 -7.72 19.02
N ASN A 86 7.38 -7.38 18.53
CA ASN A 86 7.55 -6.62 17.29
C ASN A 86 6.91 -7.32 16.09
N LEU A 87 7.11 -8.63 15.95
CA LEU A 87 6.47 -9.39 14.86
C LEU A 87 4.95 -9.36 14.98
N MET A 88 4.42 -9.58 16.19
CA MET A 88 2.98 -9.61 16.42
C MET A 88 2.33 -8.24 16.28
N ASP A 89 3.05 -7.15 16.54
CA ASP A 89 2.53 -5.80 16.31
C ASP A 89 2.16 -5.58 14.87
N PHE A 90 3.05 -5.96 13.95
CA PHE A 90 2.72 -5.84 12.54
C PHE A 90 1.56 -6.76 12.17
N CYS A 91 1.57 -8.02 12.59
CA CYS A 91 0.50 -8.97 12.24
C CYS A 91 -0.89 -8.52 12.73
N VAL A 92 -0.98 -8.14 14.00
CA VAL A 92 -2.24 -7.73 14.64
C VAL A 92 -2.61 -6.33 14.21
N GLY A 93 -1.66 -5.40 14.20
CA GLY A 93 -1.84 -4.03 13.76
C GLY A 93 -2.29 -3.93 12.32
N ALA A 94 -1.74 -4.73 11.41
CA ALA A 94 -2.16 -4.75 10.02
C ALA A 94 -3.60 -5.23 9.83
N LEU A 95 -4.00 -6.29 10.54
CA LEU A 95 -5.38 -6.79 10.51
C LEU A 95 -6.36 -5.80 11.14
N ALA A 96 -6.00 -5.21 12.28
CA ALA A 96 -6.81 -4.23 12.99
C ALA A 96 -6.98 -2.94 12.18
N PHE A 97 -5.90 -2.48 11.54
CA PHE A 97 -5.92 -1.30 10.67
C PHE A 97 -6.70 -1.59 9.38
N TRP A 98 -6.55 -2.75 8.76
CA TRP A 98 -7.38 -3.14 7.63
C TRP A 98 -8.88 -3.22 7.98
N ALA A 99 -9.22 -3.85 9.10
CA ALA A 99 -10.60 -4.07 9.51
C ALA A 99 -11.31 -2.74 9.87
N ILE A 100 -10.67 -1.91 10.69
CA ILE A 100 -11.29 -0.73 11.30
C ILE A 100 -10.48 0.53 11.01
N GLY A 101 -9.17 0.50 11.25
CA GLY A 101 -8.35 1.72 11.29
C GLY A 101 -8.33 2.52 9.99
N PHE A 102 -8.19 1.88 8.84
CA PHE A 102 -8.16 2.58 7.55
C PHE A 102 -9.49 3.28 7.26
N GLY A 103 -10.61 2.65 7.60
CA GLY A 103 -11.95 3.26 7.50
C GLY A 103 -12.12 4.46 8.44
N LEU A 104 -11.62 4.37 9.68
CA LEU A 104 -11.65 5.51 10.62
C LEU A 104 -10.75 6.67 10.17
N MET A 105 -9.58 6.37 9.59
CA MET A 105 -8.61 7.39 9.22
C MET A 105 -8.99 8.11 7.94
N PHE A 106 -9.37 7.36 6.91
CA PHE A 106 -9.51 7.84 5.52
C PHE A 106 -10.92 7.73 4.94
N GLY A 107 -11.89 7.23 5.72
CA GLY A 107 -13.30 7.19 5.35
C GLY A 107 -13.97 8.56 5.30
N ALA A 108 -15.17 8.60 4.72
CA ALA A 108 -15.98 9.80 4.66
C ALA A 108 -16.19 10.36 6.08
N SER A 109 -15.80 11.61 6.28
CA SER A 109 -15.74 12.24 7.60
C SER A 109 -16.21 13.69 7.51
N LYS A 110 -16.79 14.19 8.59
CA LYS A 110 -17.09 15.63 8.82
C LYS A 110 -15.99 16.31 9.65
N GLY A 111 -14.75 15.82 9.57
CA GLY A 111 -13.59 16.33 10.29
C GLY A 111 -13.09 15.43 11.42
N TRP A 112 -13.95 14.63 12.07
CA TRP A 112 -13.63 13.91 13.31
C TRP A 112 -13.17 12.46 13.13
N PHE A 113 -13.88 11.65 12.35
CA PHE A 113 -13.50 10.27 12.06
C PHE A 113 -14.29 9.80 10.85
N GLY A 114 -13.66 8.90 10.08
CA GLY A 114 -14.28 8.26 8.92
C GLY A 114 -15.37 7.27 9.31
N THR A 115 -16.43 7.20 8.51
CA THR A 115 -17.60 6.34 8.75
C THR A 115 -17.83 5.28 7.67
N THR A 116 -16.87 5.10 6.75
CA THR A 116 -17.00 4.22 5.57
C THR A 116 -15.72 3.45 5.30
N GLY A 117 -15.79 2.36 4.55
CA GLY A 117 -14.59 1.63 4.11
C GLY A 117 -14.01 0.65 5.13
N PHE A 118 -14.76 0.34 6.20
CA PHE A 118 -14.43 -0.74 7.13
C PHE A 118 -14.34 -2.07 6.40
N PHE A 119 -13.32 -2.88 6.70
CA PHE A 119 -13.04 -4.15 6.01
C PHE A 119 -12.94 -4.06 4.48
N PHE A 120 -12.78 -2.85 3.94
CA PHE A 120 -12.94 -2.55 2.52
C PHE A 120 -14.30 -2.98 1.93
N SER A 121 -15.37 -3.10 2.73
CA SER A 121 -16.69 -3.55 2.27
C SER A 121 -17.24 -2.69 1.12
N ASP A 122 -16.97 -1.39 1.18
CA ASP A 122 -17.54 -0.39 0.29
C ASP A 122 -16.64 -0.15 -0.94
N TRP A 123 -15.33 -0.39 -0.80
CA TRP A 123 -14.33 0.01 -1.81
C TRP A 123 -13.60 -1.16 -2.47
N GLY A 124 -13.59 -2.33 -1.84
CA GLY A 124 -12.89 -3.51 -2.35
C GLY A 124 -13.51 -4.11 -3.62
N LYS A 125 -14.75 -3.73 -3.97
CA LYS A 125 -15.46 -4.23 -5.16
C LYS A 125 -14.97 -3.61 -6.46
N GLU A 126 -14.42 -2.40 -6.39
CA GLU A 126 -13.94 -1.66 -7.57
C GLU A 126 -12.52 -2.08 -7.98
N HIS A 127 -11.85 -2.90 -7.17
CA HIS A 127 -10.47 -3.37 -7.38
C HIS A 127 -9.48 -2.25 -7.73
N ASP A 128 -9.68 -1.06 -7.17
CA ASP A 128 -8.81 0.10 -7.37
C ASP A 128 -7.37 -0.23 -6.90
N PRO A 129 -6.37 -0.26 -7.79
CA PRO A 129 -4.98 -0.52 -7.42
C PRO A 129 -4.45 0.48 -6.40
N TRP A 130 -4.93 1.73 -6.45
CA TRP A 130 -4.48 2.78 -5.54
C TRP A 130 -4.93 2.51 -4.09
N LEU A 131 -6.11 1.95 -3.87
CA LEU A 131 -6.59 1.56 -2.55
C LEU A 131 -5.59 0.64 -1.84
N TYR A 132 -5.12 -0.41 -2.52
CA TYR A 132 -4.18 -1.38 -1.94
C TYR A 132 -2.78 -0.78 -1.77
N CYS A 133 -2.33 0.03 -2.74
CA CYS A 133 -1.06 0.74 -2.68
C CYS A 133 -1.00 1.70 -1.48
N PHE A 134 -2.03 2.54 -1.34
CA PHE A 134 -2.15 3.51 -0.27
C PHE A 134 -2.38 2.84 1.10
N TRP A 135 -3.19 1.78 1.17
CA TRP A 135 -3.34 1.01 2.40
C TRP A 135 -2.02 0.37 2.84
N MET A 136 -1.26 -0.25 1.92
CA MET A 136 0.04 -0.84 2.24
C MET A 136 1.02 0.21 2.75
N PHE A 137 0.98 1.42 2.18
CA PHE A 137 1.78 2.52 2.67
C PHE A 137 1.33 2.95 4.08
N GLN A 138 0.03 3.10 4.34
CA GLN A 138 -0.44 3.61 5.63
C GLN A 138 -0.35 2.59 6.77
N VAL A 139 -0.52 1.30 6.47
CA VAL A 139 -0.47 0.24 7.50
C VAL A 139 0.92 0.10 8.12
N VAL A 140 1.98 0.35 7.34
CA VAL A 140 3.36 0.30 7.88
C VAL A 140 3.66 1.49 8.79
N PHE A 141 3.02 2.66 8.58
CA PHE A 141 3.10 3.78 9.54
C PHE A 141 2.30 3.50 10.80
N ALA A 142 1.07 2.97 10.68
CA ALA A 142 0.26 2.58 11.83
C ALA A 142 0.97 1.51 12.69
N ALA A 143 1.59 0.53 12.05
CA ALA A 143 2.41 -0.48 12.74
C ALA A 143 3.65 0.15 13.39
N THR A 144 4.29 1.11 12.73
CA THR A 144 5.45 1.84 13.29
C THR A 144 5.06 2.60 14.56
N ALA A 145 3.92 3.29 14.55
CA ALA A 145 3.41 3.97 15.73
C ALA A 145 3.13 3.01 16.90
N ALA A 146 2.57 1.82 16.63
CA ALA A 146 2.36 0.79 17.64
C ALA A 146 3.69 0.31 18.25
N THR A 147 4.68 0.02 17.41
CA THR A 147 5.99 -0.51 17.80
C THR A 147 6.79 0.46 18.68
N ILE A 148 6.69 1.79 18.50
CA ILE A 148 7.39 2.76 19.37
C ILE A 148 7.06 2.55 20.85
N VAL A 149 5.81 2.19 21.15
CA VAL A 149 5.36 1.93 22.53
C VAL A 149 5.84 0.58 23.05
N SER A 150 6.13 -0.41 22.18
CA SER A 150 6.81 -1.67 22.53
C SER A 150 8.10 -1.38 23.30
N GLY A 151 8.96 -0.56 22.70
CA GLY A 151 10.27 -0.23 23.27
C GLY A 151 10.17 0.49 24.61
N ALA A 152 9.20 1.41 24.75
CA ALA A 152 8.96 2.10 26.02
C ALA A 152 8.48 1.17 27.15
N MET A 153 7.76 0.10 26.79
CA MET A 153 7.17 -0.86 27.72
C MET A 153 7.96 -2.19 27.80
N ALA A 154 9.23 -2.16 27.41
CA ALA A 154 10.06 -3.36 27.36
C ALA A 154 10.18 -4.09 28.72
N GLU A 155 10.49 -5.39 28.66
CA GLU A 155 10.81 -6.29 29.78
C GLU A 155 9.69 -6.73 30.75
N ARG A 156 8.72 -5.91 31.14
CA ARG A 156 7.74 -6.26 32.20
C ARG A 156 6.29 -6.41 31.73
N THR A 157 6.03 -6.16 30.45
CA THR A 157 4.67 -6.18 29.90
C THR A 157 4.27 -7.59 29.48
N LYS A 158 3.10 -8.03 29.97
CA LYS A 158 2.48 -9.31 29.58
C LYS A 158 2.16 -9.31 28.09
N PHE A 159 2.51 -10.40 27.40
CA PHE A 159 2.34 -10.53 25.95
C PHE A 159 0.88 -10.38 25.48
N ILE A 160 -0.09 -10.98 26.17
CA ILE A 160 -1.51 -10.86 25.81
C ILE A 160 -2.00 -9.41 25.95
N GLY A 161 -1.63 -8.74 27.05
CA GLY A 161 -1.97 -7.34 27.24
C GLY A 161 -1.36 -6.45 26.15
N TYR A 162 -0.17 -6.82 25.68
CA TYR A 162 0.51 -6.15 24.58
C TYR A 162 -0.21 -6.31 23.24
N ILE A 163 -0.66 -7.52 22.90
CA ILE A 163 -1.45 -7.76 21.67
C ILE A 163 -2.76 -6.96 21.67
N VAL A 164 -3.47 -6.92 22.80
CA VAL A 164 -4.71 -6.14 22.92
C VAL A 164 -4.42 -4.65 22.74
N TYR A 165 -3.36 -4.16 23.35
CA TYR A 165 -2.89 -2.78 23.18
C TYR A 165 -2.60 -2.47 21.70
N SER A 166 -1.84 -3.32 21.02
CA SER A 166 -1.47 -3.18 19.61
C SER A 166 -2.70 -3.11 18.70
N ALA A 167 -3.69 -3.99 18.94
CA ALA A 167 -4.96 -3.94 18.23
C ALA A 167 -5.71 -2.61 18.47
N VAL A 168 -5.74 -2.11 19.70
CA VAL A 168 -6.48 -0.89 20.06
C VAL A 168 -5.82 0.36 19.46
N ILE A 169 -4.49 0.48 19.52
CA ILE A 169 -3.81 1.65 18.95
C ILE A 169 -3.95 1.69 17.43
N SER A 170 -3.79 0.54 16.75
CA SER A 170 -3.91 0.46 15.29
C SER A 170 -5.35 0.51 14.80
N ALA A 171 -6.35 0.13 15.60
CA ALA A 171 -7.76 0.23 15.21
C ALA A 171 -8.39 1.59 15.51
N PHE A 172 -7.99 2.27 16.60
CA PHE A 172 -8.71 3.44 17.10
C PHE A 172 -7.81 4.66 17.31
N ILE A 173 -6.82 4.58 18.19
CA ILE A 173 -6.10 5.78 18.66
C ILE A 173 -5.34 6.45 17.50
N TYR A 174 -4.49 5.69 16.79
CA TYR A 174 -3.71 6.20 15.67
C TYR A 174 -4.61 6.66 14.50
N PRO A 175 -5.57 5.83 14.04
CA PRO A 175 -6.51 6.24 12.97
C PRO A 175 -7.34 7.49 13.25
N ILE A 176 -7.82 7.68 14.49
CA ILE A 176 -8.66 8.83 14.83
C ILE A 176 -7.86 10.12 14.74
N PHE A 177 -6.65 10.15 15.33
CA PHE A 177 -5.78 11.30 15.19
C PHE A 177 -5.36 11.52 13.72
N GLY A 178 -5.04 10.43 13.02
CA GLY A 178 -4.76 10.44 11.59
C GLY A 178 -5.90 11.04 10.76
N SER A 179 -7.16 10.81 11.15
CA SER A 179 -8.32 11.43 10.48
C SER A 179 -8.32 12.95 10.66
N TRP A 180 -7.90 13.45 11.81
CA TRP A 180 -7.86 14.89 12.08
C TRP A 180 -6.75 15.59 11.29
N ALA A 181 -5.57 14.98 11.23
CA ALA A 181 -4.38 15.56 10.61
C ALA A 181 -4.30 15.32 9.09
N TRP A 182 -4.76 14.16 8.62
CA TRP A 182 -4.54 13.66 7.25
C TRP A 182 -5.81 13.11 6.58
N GLY A 183 -6.99 13.36 7.15
CA GLY A 183 -8.24 12.79 6.64
C GLY A 183 -8.50 13.10 5.17
N SER A 184 -8.03 14.23 4.64
CA SER A 184 -8.25 14.62 3.23
C SER A 184 -7.43 13.83 2.21
N LEU A 185 -6.41 13.07 2.62
CA LEU A 185 -5.50 12.39 1.69
C LEU A 185 -6.17 11.30 0.84
N TYR A 186 -7.40 10.90 1.18
CA TYR A 186 -8.15 9.90 0.43
C TYR A 186 -9.61 10.30 0.22
N LYS A 187 -10.53 9.88 1.09
CA LYS A 187 -11.99 10.13 0.94
C LYS A 187 -12.60 10.90 2.12
N GLY A 188 -11.80 11.30 3.09
CA GLY A 188 -12.24 11.95 4.32
C GLY A 188 -11.98 13.45 4.35
N SER A 189 -12.07 14.02 5.56
CA SER A 189 -11.65 15.37 5.88
C SER A 189 -11.19 15.42 7.33
N GLY A 190 -10.17 16.24 7.62
CA GLY A 190 -9.63 16.45 8.95
C GLY A 190 -9.86 17.88 9.43
N TRP A 191 -10.39 18.04 10.65
CA TRP A 191 -10.60 19.38 11.21
C TRP A 191 -9.27 20.08 11.54
N LEU A 192 -8.27 19.33 11.99
CA LEU A 192 -6.96 19.86 12.37
C LEU A 192 -6.19 20.30 11.13
N GLU A 193 -6.25 19.50 10.06
CA GLU A 193 -5.79 19.87 8.72
C GLU A 193 -6.45 21.17 8.24
N GLY A 194 -7.77 21.29 8.39
CA GLY A 194 -8.53 22.49 8.03
C GLY A 194 -8.16 23.76 8.80
N LEU A 195 -7.50 23.64 9.96
CA LEU A 195 -6.95 24.75 10.73
C LEU A 195 -5.52 25.15 10.29
N GLY A 196 -4.93 24.44 9.32
CA GLY A 196 -3.58 24.68 8.83
C GLY A 196 -2.50 23.89 9.57
N PHE A 197 -2.85 22.77 10.21
CA PHE A 197 -1.86 21.86 10.76
C PHE A 197 -1.04 21.19 9.65
N ILE A 198 0.27 21.12 9.85
CA ILE A 198 1.20 20.58 8.87
C ILE A 198 2.02 19.48 9.55
N ASP A 199 1.78 18.25 9.12
CA ASP A 199 2.65 17.11 9.40
C ASP A 199 2.86 16.35 8.08
N PHE A 200 4.09 16.36 7.57
CA PHE A 200 4.39 15.77 6.26
C PHE A 200 4.44 14.24 6.30
N ALA A 201 4.97 13.67 7.39
CA ALA A 201 5.34 12.26 7.43
C ALA A 201 5.08 11.56 8.78
N GLY A 202 4.37 12.18 9.71
CA GLY A 202 3.90 11.54 10.94
C GLY A 202 4.87 11.70 12.09
N SER A 203 5.32 12.94 12.27
CA SER A 203 6.16 13.31 13.40
C SER A 203 5.37 13.50 14.70
N THR A 204 4.07 13.73 14.61
CA THR A 204 3.14 13.97 15.74
C THR A 204 2.37 12.72 16.12
#